data_AF-A0A7K3BEV1-F1
#
_entry.id   AF-A0A7K3BEV1-F1
#
_cell.length_a   1.000
_cell.length_b   1.000
_cell.length_c   1.000
_cell.angle_alpha   90.00
_cell.angle_beta   90.00
_cell.angle_gamma   90.00
#
_symmetry.space_group_name_H-M   'P 1'
#
loop_
_entity.id
_entity.type
_entity.pdbx_description
1 polymer ?
#
loop_
_entity_poly.entity_id
_entity_poly.type
_entity_poly.pdbx_seq_one_letter_code
_entity_poly.pdbx_strand_id
1 'polypeptide(L)'
;MGPIVTGIRRLVLFGWTEARCCAFAVALMAGVAGSRLLPPLPVARYDLLLCYGVALSALFWACGWERGRDVAVIAVCHAVGLLFELVKVHLGSWSYPEPALTKFGGVPLYGGFLYAAVGSYVCAAWRLFELGLTGYRRRAMTILAAAVYLNFFTHHWLPDARWLLAVLLLWATAGTWVHFTVDGARLRMPLALSFVLIGFFLWVAENAATYVGAWRYPDQEHGWVPVSLAKFGAWALLISVTFVVASRAAAPRPPGRRAPIPAPAGGVPVPPRSRSRARRPPRPAARPAGRSAPRTPGPTRCDPPPAPSPRRES
;
A
#
# COMPACT_ATOMS: atom_id res chain seq x y z
N MET A 1 -16.26 -16.33 -25.39
CA MET A 1 -16.77 -15.21 -24.56
C MET A 1 -16.19 -13.91 -25.09
N GLY A 2 -17.03 -12.90 -25.37
CA GLY A 2 -16.58 -11.62 -25.93
C GLY A 2 -15.75 -10.76 -24.96
N PRO A 3 -15.11 -9.68 -25.45
CA PRO A 3 -14.27 -8.80 -24.64
C PRO A 3 -15.05 -8.12 -23.49
N ILE A 4 -16.32 -7.78 -23.71
CA ILE A 4 -17.20 -7.18 -22.69
C ILE A 4 -17.45 -8.15 -21.53
N VAL A 5 -17.78 -9.40 -21.83
CA VAL A 5 -18.03 -10.45 -20.81
C VAL A 5 -16.78 -10.69 -19.97
N THR A 6 -15.61 -10.71 -20.60
CA THR A 6 -14.32 -10.80 -19.91
C THR A 6 -14.05 -9.58 -19.01
N GLY A 7 -14.39 -8.37 -19.49
CA GLY A 7 -14.27 -7.13 -18.73
C GLY A 7 -15.14 -7.11 -17.47
N ILE A 8 -16.43 -7.43 -17.61
CA ILE A 8 -17.38 -7.49 -16.49
C ILE A 8 -16.93 -8.55 -15.47
N ARG A 9 -16.55 -9.75 -15.93
CA ARG A 9 -16.05 -10.80 -15.05
C ARG A 9 -14.84 -10.35 -14.24
N ARG A 10 -13.87 -9.66 -14.87
CA ARG A 10 -12.70 -9.10 -14.18
C ARG A 10 -13.09 -8.03 -13.17
N LEU A 11 -14.04 -7.16 -13.49
CA LEU A 11 -14.52 -6.13 -12.57
C LEU A 11 -15.17 -6.75 -11.32
N VAL A 12 -16.01 -7.78 -11.50
CA VAL A 12 -16.63 -8.51 -10.39
C VAL A 12 -15.57 -9.21 -9.53
N LEU A 13 -14.60 -9.87 -10.15
CA LEU A 13 -13.51 -10.54 -9.42
C LEU A 13 -12.57 -9.56 -8.71
N PHE A 14 -12.34 -8.39 -9.30
CA PHE A 14 -11.63 -7.29 -8.65
C PHE A 14 -12.39 -6.83 -7.40
N GLY A 15 -13.68 -6.51 -7.53
CA GLY A 15 -14.52 -6.11 -6.40
C GLY A 15 -14.62 -7.17 -5.31
N TRP A 16 -14.72 -8.45 -5.68
CA TRP A 16 -14.70 -9.56 -4.73
C TRP A 16 -13.36 -9.65 -3.98
N THR A 17 -12.26 -9.42 -4.67
CA THR A 17 -10.93 -9.40 -4.05
C THR A 17 -10.77 -8.20 -3.12
N GLU A 18 -11.28 -7.02 -3.49
CA GLU A 18 -11.34 -5.86 -2.59
C GLU A 18 -12.17 -6.15 -1.34
N ALA A 19 -13.34 -6.78 -1.48
CA ALA A 19 -14.17 -7.17 -0.34
C ALA A 19 -13.42 -8.13 0.61
N ARG A 20 -12.62 -9.07 0.06
CA ARG A 20 -11.75 -9.95 0.85
C ARG A 20 -10.62 -9.18 1.55
N CYS A 21 -10.04 -8.16 0.92
CA CYS A 21 -9.08 -7.27 1.58
C CYS A 21 -9.71 -6.54 2.77
N CYS A 22 -10.98 -6.19 2.67
CA CYS A 22 -11.74 -5.51 3.73
C CYS A 22 -12.26 -6.44 4.84
N ALA A 23 -11.95 -7.75 4.82
CA ALA A 23 -12.54 -8.71 5.77
C ALA A 23 -12.36 -8.31 7.25
N PHE A 24 -11.18 -7.82 7.63
CA PHE A 24 -10.94 -7.33 9.01
C PHE A 24 -11.81 -6.12 9.33
N ALA A 25 -11.85 -5.13 8.43
CA ALA A 25 -12.62 -3.91 8.60
C ALA A 25 -14.13 -4.19 8.71
N VAL A 26 -14.64 -5.08 7.86
CA VAL A 26 -16.05 -5.52 7.90
C VAL A 26 -16.36 -6.25 9.19
N ALA A 27 -15.51 -7.19 9.62
CA ALA A 27 -15.69 -7.90 10.89
C ALA A 27 -15.62 -6.94 12.09
N LEU A 28 -14.69 -5.99 12.08
CA LEU A 28 -14.59 -4.96 13.12
C LEU A 28 -15.88 -4.13 13.18
N MET A 29 -16.35 -3.63 12.03
CA MET A 29 -17.55 -2.80 11.95
C MET A 29 -18.82 -3.57 12.32
N ALA A 30 -18.91 -4.85 11.96
CA ALA A 30 -19.99 -5.74 12.39
C ALA A 30 -19.97 -5.92 13.93
N GLY A 31 -18.80 -6.00 14.55
CA GLY A 31 -18.67 -6.01 16.01
C GLY A 31 -19.14 -4.70 16.65
N VAL A 32 -18.77 -3.55 16.06
CA VAL A 32 -19.26 -2.24 16.52
C VAL A 32 -20.78 -2.16 16.44
N ALA A 33 -21.37 -2.52 15.30
CA ALA A 33 -22.82 -2.50 15.10
C ALA A 33 -23.53 -3.50 16.03
N GLY A 34 -23.05 -4.75 16.09
CA GLY A 34 -23.61 -5.81 16.91
C GLY A 34 -23.53 -5.51 18.41
N SER A 35 -22.48 -4.82 18.86
CA SER A 35 -22.35 -4.43 20.27
C SER A 35 -23.47 -3.50 20.76
N ARG A 36 -24.19 -2.81 19.86
CA ARG A 36 -25.36 -1.98 20.23
C ARG A 36 -26.61 -2.81 20.52
N LEU A 37 -26.64 -4.06 20.08
CA LEU A 37 -27.76 -4.99 20.28
C LEU A 37 -27.63 -5.77 21.59
N LEU A 38 -26.49 -5.66 22.25
CA LEU A 38 -26.26 -6.36 23.51
C LEU A 38 -27.08 -5.71 24.63
N PRO A 39 -27.63 -6.51 25.56
CA PRO A 39 -28.20 -5.97 26.78
C PRO A 39 -27.13 -5.24 27.60
N PRO A 40 -27.51 -4.40 28.59
CA PRO A 40 -26.54 -3.79 29.50
C PRO A 40 -25.65 -4.86 30.16
N LEU A 41 -24.34 -4.75 29.94
CA LEU A 41 -23.33 -5.63 30.54
C LEU A 41 -22.57 -4.89 31.65
N PRO A 42 -21.99 -5.60 32.63
CA PRO A 42 -21.13 -4.99 33.65
C PRO A 42 -19.75 -4.54 33.11
N VAL A 43 -19.59 -4.49 31.78
CA VAL A 43 -18.38 -4.07 31.08
C VAL A 43 -18.75 -2.97 30.10
N ALA A 44 -17.98 -1.89 30.05
CA ALA A 44 -18.27 -0.80 29.13
C ALA A 44 -18.10 -1.26 27.67
N ARG A 45 -18.98 -0.78 26.77
CA ARG A 45 -19.02 -1.23 25.37
C ARG A 45 -17.69 -1.06 24.65
N TYR A 46 -16.97 0.03 24.91
CA TYR A 46 -15.66 0.28 24.31
C TYR A 46 -14.57 -0.68 24.81
N ASP A 47 -14.61 -1.12 26.06
CA ASP A 47 -13.69 -2.14 26.58
C ASP A 47 -14.03 -3.53 25.98
N LEU A 48 -15.31 -3.83 25.80
CA LEU A 48 -15.74 -5.03 25.08
C LEU A 48 -15.24 -5.03 23.62
N LEU A 49 -15.34 -3.89 22.93
CA LEU A 49 -14.84 -3.73 21.57
C LEU A 49 -13.31 -3.82 21.50
N LEU A 50 -12.59 -3.40 22.54
CA LEU A 50 -11.16 -3.63 22.64
C LEU A 50 -10.84 -5.12 22.69
N CYS A 51 -11.51 -5.86 23.60
CA CYS A 51 -11.35 -7.32 23.69
C CYS A 51 -11.69 -8.01 22.36
N TYR A 52 -12.77 -7.58 21.71
CA TYR A 52 -13.16 -8.07 20.39
C TYR A 52 -12.10 -7.79 19.33
N GLY A 53 -11.54 -6.58 19.26
CA GLY A 53 -10.47 -6.22 18.33
C GLY A 53 -9.22 -7.07 18.52
N VAL A 54 -8.80 -7.30 19.78
CA VAL A 54 -7.67 -8.18 20.11
C VAL A 54 -7.94 -9.62 19.68
N ALA A 55 -9.13 -10.15 20.01
CA ALA A 55 -9.54 -11.50 19.60
C ALA A 55 -9.59 -11.64 18.07
N LEU A 56 -10.10 -10.62 17.38
CA LEU A 56 -10.16 -10.59 15.92
C LEU A 56 -8.76 -10.59 15.29
N SER A 57 -7.83 -9.80 15.81
CA SER A 57 -6.43 -9.82 15.35
C SER A 57 -5.76 -11.16 15.63
N ALA A 58 -5.97 -11.75 16.80
CA ALA A 58 -5.46 -13.09 17.11
C ALA A 58 -6.02 -14.15 16.15
N LEU A 59 -7.33 -14.08 15.84
CA LEU A 59 -7.99 -14.97 14.89
C LEU A 59 -7.43 -14.83 13.47
N PHE A 60 -7.27 -13.61 12.98
CA PHE A 60 -6.73 -13.35 11.63
C PHE A 60 -5.28 -13.84 11.50
N TRP A 61 -4.49 -13.69 12.55
CA TRP A 61 -3.15 -14.23 12.60
C TRP A 61 -3.14 -15.76 12.67
N ALA A 62 -3.92 -16.37 13.57
CA ALA A 62 -4.01 -17.83 13.74
C ALA A 62 -4.54 -18.56 12.50
N CYS A 63 -5.50 -17.96 11.79
CA CYS A 63 -6.02 -18.47 10.52
C CYS A 63 -5.05 -18.28 9.33
N GLY A 64 -3.89 -17.64 9.55
CA GLY A 64 -2.90 -17.36 8.51
C GLY A 64 -3.36 -16.31 7.48
N TRP A 65 -4.41 -15.55 7.80
CA TRP A 65 -4.89 -14.46 6.95
C TRP A 65 -3.93 -13.27 7.00
N GLU A 66 -3.26 -13.07 8.13
CA GLU A 66 -2.20 -12.09 8.34
C GLU A 66 -0.86 -12.77 8.61
N ARG A 67 0.19 -12.36 7.90
CA ARG A 67 1.55 -12.90 8.11
C ARG A 67 2.25 -12.10 9.21
N GLY A 68 3.27 -12.66 9.86
CA GLY A 68 3.97 -11.95 10.95
C GLY A 68 4.50 -10.55 10.58
N ARG A 69 4.97 -10.35 9.33
CA ARG A 69 5.37 -9.02 8.84
C ARG A 69 4.17 -8.06 8.67
N ASP A 70 3.01 -8.59 8.30
CA ASP A 70 1.78 -7.82 8.18
C ASP A 70 1.28 -7.41 9.56
N VAL A 71 1.34 -8.32 10.55
CA VAL A 71 0.99 -8.03 11.95
C VAL A 71 1.81 -6.86 12.50
N ALA A 72 3.12 -6.80 12.20
CA ALA A 72 3.96 -5.66 12.61
C ALA A 72 3.50 -4.33 11.97
N VAL A 73 3.14 -4.34 10.67
CA VAL A 73 2.60 -3.16 9.99
C VAL A 73 1.27 -2.73 10.61
N ILE A 74 0.38 -3.69 10.87
CA ILE A 74 -0.95 -3.46 11.44
C ILE A 74 -0.82 -2.90 12.87
N ALA A 75 0.10 -3.41 13.67
CA ALA A 75 0.41 -2.88 15.00
C ALA A 75 0.93 -1.44 14.94
N VAL A 76 1.80 -1.11 13.96
CA VAL A 76 2.22 0.27 13.72
C VAL A 76 1.03 1.15 13.33
N CYS A 77 0.15 0.69 12.43
CA CYS A 77 -1.06 1.42 12.07
C CYS A 77 -1.99 1.64 13.27
N HIS A 78 -2.11 0.65 14.17
CA HIS A 78 -2.86 0.79 15.42
C HIS A 78 -2.29 1.90 16.31
N ALA A 79 -0.98 1.88 16.57
CA ALA A 79 -0.32 2.86 17.43
C ALA A 79 -0.34 4.28 16.85
N VAL A 80 -0.01 4.41 15.56
CA VAL A 80 -0.06 5.69 14.82
C VAL A 80 -1.50 6.22 14.75
N GLY A 81 -2.49 5.32 14.61
CA GLY A 81 -3.91 5.66 14.70
C GLY A 81 -4.30 6.21 16.05
N LEU A 82 -3.94 5.53 17.15
CA LEU A 82 -4.23 6.01 18.51
C LEU A 82 -3.60 7.37 18.80
N LEU A 83 -2.35 7.59 18.38
CA LEU A 83 -1.72 8.90 18.52
C LEU A 83 -2.51 9.99 17.78
N PHE A 84 -2.99 9.68 16.58
CA PHE A 84 -3.80 10.58 15.78
C PHE A 84 -5.14 10.90 16.46
N GLU A 85 -5.82 9.87 16.97
CA GLU A 85 -7.05 10.00 17.75
C GLU A 85 -6.85 10.88 18.99
N LEU A 86 -5.78 10.67 19.76
CA LEU A 86 -5.53 11.43 21.00
C LEU A 86 -5.47 12.93 20.75
N VAL A 87 -4.80 13.35 19.66
CA VAL A 87 -4.73 14.77 19.32
C VAL A 87 -6.06 15.27 18.76
N LYS A 88 -6.70 14.51 17.87
CA LYS A 88 -7.92 14.98 17.20
C LYS A 88 -9.14 15.02 18.11
N VAL A 89 -9.25 14.09 19.05
CA VAL A 89 -10.27 14.13 20.12
C VAL A 89 -10.00 15.29 21.07
N HIS A 90 -8.75 15.53 21.47
CA HIS A 90 -8.40 16.69 22.30
C HIS A 90 -8.75 18.03 21.63
N LEU A 91 -8.57 18.13 20.31
CA LEU A 91 -8.95 19.30 19.50
C LEU A 91 -10.46 19.36 19.17
N GLY A 92 -11.29 18.48 19.74
CA GLY A 92 -12.74 18.47 19.52
C GLY A 92 -13.15 18.13 18.09
N SER A 93 -12.28 17.48 17.30
CA SER A 93 -12.60 17.14 15.91
C SER A 93 -13.67 16.05 15.82
N TRP A 94 -13.76 15.19 16.82
CA TRP A 94 -14.82 14.21 17.07
C TRP A 94 -14.70 13.71 18.52
N SER A 95 -15.65 12.91 18.98
CA SER A 95 -15.66 12.35 20.32
C SER A 95 -16.06 10.88 20.35
N TYR A 96 -15.62 10.19 21.41
CA TYR A 96 -16.12 8.88 21.82
C TYR A 96 -16.99 9.09 23.06
N PRO A 97 -18.33 9.18 22.95
CA PRO A 97 -19.18 9.60 24.06
C PRO A 97 -19.32 8.55 25.17
N GLU A 98 -19.14 7.27 24.87
CA GLU A 98 -19.37 6.20 25.84
C GLU A 98 -18.21 6.03 26.83
N PRO A 99 -18.50 5.48 28.02
CA PRO A 99 -17.47 5.19 29.02
C PRO A 99 -16.56 4.05 28.56
N ALA A 100 -15.34 4.02 29.09
CA ALA A 100 -14.42 2.89 29.04
C ALA A 100 -13.37 3.03 30.14
N LEU A 101 -12.93 1.91 30.72
CA LEU A 101 -11.77 1.87 31.61
C LEU A 101 -10.47 2.09 30.83
N THR A 102 -10.41 1.59 29.60
CA THR A 102 -9.25 1.72 28.69
C THR A 102 -9.32 2.99 27.84
N LYS A 103 -9.81 4.08 28.42
CA LYS A 103 -9.92 5.39 27.74
C LYS A 103 -8.84 6.34 28.23
N PHE A 104 -8.02 6.83 27.30
CA PHE A 104 -6.93 7.77 27.59
C PHE A 104 -7.18 9.06 26.82
N GLY A 105 -7.17 10.22 27.50
CA GLY A 105 -7.39 11.52 26.84
C GLY A 105 -8.68 11.62 26.03
N GLY A 106 -9.74 10.89 26.41
CA GLY A 106 -10.99 10.81 25.67
C GLY A 106 -11.05 9.74 24.56
N VAL A 107 -9.96 9.02 24.32
CA VAL A 107 -9.84 7.99 23.27
C VAL A 107 -9.83 6.59 23.88
N PRO A 108 -10.78 5.71 23.54
CA PRO A 108 -10.72 4.32 23.93
C PRO A 108 -9.67 3.57 23.10
N LEU A 109 -8.94 2.63 23.72
CA LEU A 109 -7.91 1.86 23.01
C LEU A 109 -8.46 1.08 21.79
N TYR A 110 -9.76 0.73 21.78
CA TYR A 110 -10.37 0.09 20.61
C TYR A 110 -10.28 0.97 19.35
N GLY A 111 -10.24 2.31 19.49
CA GLY A 111 -10.14 3.25 18.37
C GLY A 111 -8.93 2.99 17.47
N GLY A 112 -7.83 2.48 18.04
CA GLY A 112 -6.66 2.06 17.28
C GLY A 112 -6.96 0.95 16.26
N PHE A 113 -7.91 0.06 16.55
CA PHE A 113 -8.29 -1.02 15.64
C PHE A 113 -8.98 -0.50 14.37
N LEU A 114 -9.58 0.70 14.39
CA LEU A 114 -10.13 1.33 13.18
C LEU A 114 -9.01 1.62 12.17
N TYR A 115 -7.82 2.02 12.64
CA TYR A 115 -6.63 2.25 11.80
C TYR A 115 -5.91 0.94 11.47
N ALA A 116 -5.87 0.00 12.42
CA ALA A 116 -5.37 -1.35 12.19
C ALA A 116 -6.12 -2.02 11.03
N ALA A 117 -7.44 -1.79 10.92
CA ALA A 117 -8.27 -2.28 9.82
C ALA A 117 -7.81 -1.75 8.45
N VAL A 118 -7.45 -0.46 8.36
CA VAL A 118 -6.88 0.12 7.13
C VAL A 118 -5.52 -0.50 6.81
N GLY A 119 -4.67 -0.72 7.83
CA GLY A 119 -3.40 -1.43 7.68
C GLY A 119 -3.56 -2.86 7.18
N SER A 120 -4.52 -3.59 7.74
CA SER A 120 -4.88 -4.97 7.36
C SER A 120 -5.35 -5.03 5.91
N TYR A 121 -6.22 -4.10 5.51
CA TYR A 121 -6.64 -3.93 4.11
C TYR A 121 -5.45 -3.73 3.17
N VAL A 122 -4.54 -2.79 3.45
CA VAL A 122 -3.39 -2.53 2.58
C VAL A 122 -2.47 -3.75 2.47
N CYS A 123 -2.20 -4.43 3.59
CA CYS A 123 -1.40 -5.65 3.59
C CYS A 123 -2.06 -6.78 2.79
N ALA A 124 -3.38 -6.96 2.97
CA ALA A 124 -4.17 -7.91 2.21
C ALA A 124 -4.15 -7.59 0.71
N ALA A 125 -4.33 -6.32 0.32
CA ALA A 125 -4.27 -5.88 -1.06
C ALA A 125 -2.91 -6.22 -1.70
N TRP A 126 -1.79 -5.93 -1.01
CA TRP A 126 -0.45 -6.32 -1.47
C TRP A 126 -0.30 -7.82 -1.76
N ARG A 127 -0.93 -8.68 -0.95
CA ARG A 127 -0.89 -10.13 -1.14
C ARG A 127 -1.86 -10.62 -2.21
N LEU A 128 -3.14 -10.29 -2.07
CA LEU A 128 -4.23 -10.85 -2.87
C LEU A 128 -4.21 -10.37 -4.31
N PHE A 129 -3.78 -9.12 -4.54
CA PHE A 129 -3.60 -8.57 -5.89
C PHE A 129 -2.18 -8.72 -6.43
N GLU A 130 -1.27 -9.32 -5.67
CA GLU A 130 0.15 -9.45 -6.05
C GLU A 130 0.76 -8.11 -6.49
N LEU A 131 0.54 -7.06 -5.68
CA LEU A 131 0.87 -5.70 -6.09
C LEU A 131 2.36 -5.57 -6.44
N GLY A 132 2.62 -4.80 -7.49
CA GLY A 132 3.95 -4.39 -7.92
C GLY A 132 3.95 -2.92 -8.29
N LEU A 133 5.10 -2.26 -8.12
CA LEU A 133 5.24 -0.83 -8.40
C LEU A 133 6.33 -0.59 -9.43
N THR A 134 6.06 0.31 -10.38
CA THR A 134 7.08 0.86 -11.29
C THR A 134 7.12 2.37 -11.13
N GLY A 135 8.31 2.97 -11.13
CA GLY A 135 8.49 4.41 -10.98
C GLY A 135 8.34 4.94 -9.55
N TYR A 136 8.20 4.07 -8.54
CA TYR A 136 7.95 4.47 -7.15
C TYR A 136 9.13 5.21 -6.51
N ARG A 137 8.94 6.50 -6.22
CA ARG A 137 9.94 7.39 -5.61
C ARG A 137 9.94 7.26 -4.08
N ARG A 138 10.49 6.15 -3.55
CA ARG A 138 10.41 5.79 -2.12
C ARG A 138 10.76 6.92 -1.15
N ARG A 139 11.85 7.67 -1.39
CA ARG A 139 12.28 8.78 -0.52
C ARG A 139 11.26 9.93 -0.51
N ALA A 140 10.87 10.41 -1.69
CA ALA A 140 9.87 11.47 -1.82
C ALA A 140 8.53 11.08 -1.18
N MET A 141 8.05 9.85 -1.43
CA MET A 141 6.82 9.35 -0.85
C MET A 141 6.89 9.24 0.68
N THR A 142 8.05 8.83 1.24
CA THR A 142 8.23 8.77 2.69
C THR A 142 8.18 10.17 3.32
N ILE A 143 8.87 11.14 2.73
CA ILE A 143 8.88 12.52 3.21
C ILE A 143 7.47 13.14 3.13
N LEU A 144 6.79 12.96 2.00
CA LEU A 144 5.44 13.49 1.82
C LEU A 144 4.41 12.83 2.73
N ALA A 145 4.48 11.52 2.94
CA ALA A 145 3.61 10.83 3.90
C ALA A 145 3.82 11.36 5.33
N ALA A 146 5.08 11.56 5.74
CA ALA A 146 5.37 12.15 7.04
C ALA A 146 4.84 13.60 7.14
N ALA A 147 5.00 14.40 6.09
CA ALA A 147 4.49 15.77 6.03
C ALA A 147 2.96 15.83 6.04
N VAL A 148 2.28 14.91 5.36
CA VAL A 148 0.82 14.73 5.43
C VAL A 148 0.41 14.41 6.86
N TYR A 149 1.00 13.38 7.46
CA TYR A 149 0.66 12.99 8.82
C TYR A 149 0.85 14.16 9.78
N LEU A 150 2.02 14.83 9.75
CA LEU A 150 2.31 15.98 10.59
C LEU A 150 1.35 17.16 10.37
N ASN A 151 1.04 17.53 9.12
CA ASN A 151 0.11 18.62 8.84
C ASN A 151 -1.30 18.31 9.39
N PHE A 152 -1.73 17.05 9.36
CA PHE A 152 -2.98 16.63 9.96
C PHE A 152 -3.01 16.77 11.49
N PHE A 153 -1.87 16.77 12.18
CA PHE A 153 -1.78 17.20 13.58
C PHE A 153 -1.75 18.72 13.72
N THR A 154 -0.92 19.38 12.92
CA THR A 154 -0.52 20.76 13.19
C THR A 154 -1.41 21.81 12.54
N HIS A 155 -2.29 21.47 11.59
CA HIS A 155 -3.14 22.43 10.87
C HIS A 155 -4.12 23.21 11.75
N HIS A 156 -4.25 22.84 13.02
CA HIS A 156 -4.97 23.65 14.00
C HIS A 156 -4.20 24.92 14.42
N TRP A 157 -2.86 24.87 14.36
CA TRP A 157 -1.97 25.98 14.73
C TRP A 157 -1.17 26.55 13.56
N LEU A 158 -0.93 25.74 12.53
CA LEU A 158 -0.24 26.11 11.29
C LEU A 158 -1.23 26.14 10.12
N PRO A 159 -0.88 26.80 8.99
CA PRO A 159 -1.71 26.75 7.80
C PRO A 159 -2.04 25.33 7.35
N ASP A 160 -3.29 25.12 6.94
CA ASP A 160 -3.74 23.88 6.32
C ASP A 160 -3.06 23.72 4.96
N ALA A 161 -2.11 22.80 4.88
CA ALA A 161 -1.28 22.58 3.69
C ALA A 161 -1.80 21.43 2.83
N ARG A 162 -3.02 20.92 3.07
CA ARG A 162 -3.55 19.74 2.37
C ARG A 162 -3.54 19.90 0.85
N TRP A 163 -3.89 21.06 0.32
CA TRP A 163 -3.86 21.32 -1.13
C TRP A 163 -2.45 21.31 -1.70
N LEU A 164 -1.49 21.95 -1.03
CA LEU A 164 -0.08 21.92 -1.42
C LEU A 164 0.45 20.48 -1.39
N LEU A 165 0.18 19.74 -0.31
CA LEU A 165 0.59 18.34 -0.16
C LEU A 165 -0.07 17.42 -1.19
N ALA A 166 -1.32 17.69 -1.58
CA ALA A 166 -1.99 16.97 -2.66
C ALA A 166 -1.27 17.17 -3.99
N VAL A 167 -0.94 18.41 -4.35
CA VAL A 167 -0.18 18.72 -5.58
C VAL A 167 1.20 18.05 -5.55
N LEU A 168 1.91 18.11 -4.42
CA LEU A 168 3.22 17.46 -4.27
C LEU A 168 3.12 15.93 -4.35
N LEU A 169 2.07 15.32 -3.80
CA LEU A 169 1.80 13.89 -3.95
C LEU A 169 1.48 13.50 -5.39
N LEU A 170 0.68 14.30 -6.11
CA LEU A 170 0.44 14.08 -7.54
C LEU A 170 1.74 14.13 -8.33
N TRP A 171 2.62 15.09 -8.03
CA TRP A 171 3.93 15.18 -8.66
C TRP A 171 4.84 14.00 -8.30
N ALA A 172 4.88 13.58 -7.03
CA ALA A 172 5.71 12.46 -6.59
C ALA A 172 5.22 11.10 -7.11
N THR A 173 3.92 10.97 -7.36
CA THR A 173 3.30 9.77 -7.93
C THR A 173 3.22 9.81 -9.45
N ALA A 174 3.59 10.92 -10.10
CA ALA A 174 3.65 11.02 -11.55
C ALA A 174 4.60 9.97 -12.14
N GLY A 175 4.10 9.19 -13.11
CA GLY A 175 4.82 8.06 -13.69
C GLY A 175 4.92 6.82 -12.79
N THR A 176 4.32 6.84 -11.59
CA THR A 176 4.22 5.67 -10.72
C THR A 176 2.96 4.86 -11.06
N TRP A 177 3.16 3.58 -11.37
CA TRP A 177 2.07 2.65 -11.68
C TRP A 177 2.00 1.53 -10.66
N VAL A 178 0.78 1.25 -10.19
CA VAL A 178 0.44 0.07 -9.41
C VAL A 178 0.01 -1.00 -10.39
N HIS A 179 0.71 -2.14 -10.36
CA HIS A 179 0.37 -3.33 -11.14
C HIS A 179 -0.28 -4.35 -10.22
N PHE A 180 -1.39 -4.93 -10.66
CA PHE A 180 -2.18 -5.87 -9.89
C PHE A 180 -2.67 -7.01 -10.78
N THR A 181 -2.86 -8.19 -10.22
CA THR A 181 -3.32 -9.38 -10.94
C THR A 181 -4.80 -9.62 -10.62
N VAL A 182 -5.64 -9.73 -11.65
CA VAL A 182 -7.05 -10.15 -11.54
C VAL A 182 -7.29 -11.23 -12.58
N ASP A 183 -7.77 -12.39 -12.15
CA ASP A 183 -8.11 -13.49 -13.07
C ASP A 183 -6.93 -13.85 -14.01
N GLY A 184 -5.72 -13.91 -13.44
CA GLY A 184 -4.48 -14.17 -14.19
C GLY A 184 -4.02 -13.06 -15.13
N ALA A 185 -4.81 -11.99 -15.32
CA ALA A 185 -4.42 -10.82 -16.10
C ALA A 185 -3.69 -9.79 -15.24
N ARG A 186 -2.51 -9.35 -15.70
CA ARG A 186 -1.76 -8.27 -15.06
C ARG A 186 -2.26 -6.93 -15.57
N LEU A 187 -2.95 -6.20 -14.71
CA LEU A 187 -3.51 -4.87 -14.96
C LEU A 187 -2.66 -3.80 -14.25
N ARG A 188 -2.87 -2.54 -14.60
CA ARG A 188 -2.20 -1.42 -13.94
C ARG A 188 -3.07 -0.17 -13.88
N MET A 189 -2.84 0.65 -12.87
CA MET A 189 -3.41 1.99 -12.73
C MET A 189 -2.37 2.97 -12.16
N PRO A 190 -2.51 4.29 -12.38
CA PRO A 190 -1.67 5.29 -11.71
C PRO A 190 -1.81 5.18 -10.19
N LEU A 191 -0.71 5.34 -9.44
CA LEU A 191 -0.75 5.26 -7.97
C LEU A 191 -1.67 6.34 -7.35
N ALA A 192 -1.66 7.55 -7.92
CA ALA A 192 -2.57 8.62 -7.51
C ALA A 192 -4.04 8.20 -7.60
N LEU A 193 -4.44 7.55 -8.70
CA LEU A 193 -5.81 7.06 -8.88
C LEU A 193 -6.17 6.03 -7.81
N SER A 194 -5.23 5.13 -7.46
CA SER A 194 -5.44 4.18 -6.36
C SER A 194 -5.71 4.89 -5.03
N PHE A 195 -4.98 5.95 -4.69
CA PHE A 195 -5.21 6.70 -3.45
C PHE A 195 -6.55 7.41 -3.43
N VAL A 196 -6.95 8.01 -4.56
CA VAL A 196 -8.27 8.64 -4.71
C VAL A 196 -9.37 7.59 -4.51
N LEU A 197 -9.28 6.43 -5.18
CA LEU A 197 -10.29 5.37 -5.05
C LEU A 197 -10.37 4.81 -3.62
N ILE A 198 -9.22 4.54 -2.99
CA ILE A 198 -9.21 4.06 -1.59
C ILE A 198 -9.78 5.15 -0.66
N GLY A 199 -9.40 6.42 -0.87
CA GLY A 199 -9.92 7.54 -0.09
C GLY A 199 -11.45 7.67 -0.18
N PHE A 200 -12.02 7.41 -1.36
CA PHE A 200 -13.47 7.40 -1.55
C PHE A 200 -14.14 6.30 -0.72
N PHE A 201 -13.64 5.06 -0.78
CA PHE A 201 -14.20 3.96 0.01
C PHE A 201 -13.95 4.11 1.51
N LEU A 202 -12.86 4.76 1.93
CA LEU A 202 -12.65 5.14 3.34
C LEU A 202 -13.68 6.17 3.80
N TRP A 203 -14.02 7.16 2.97
CA TRP A 203 -15.10 8.10 3.27
C TRP A 203 -16.47 7.40 3.38
N VAL A 204 -16.75 6.41 2.52
CA VAL A 204 -17.95 5.56 2.65
C VAL A 204 -17.92 4.76 3.97
N ALA A 205 -16.79 4.16 4.30
CA ALA A 205 -16.62 3.40 5.54
C ALA A 205 -16.77 4.29 6.79
N GLU A 206 -16.30 5.53 6.74
CA GLU A 206 -16.46 6.53 7.80
C GLU A 206 -17.94 6.92 7.99
N ASN A 207 -18.71 7.08 6.90
CA ASN A 207 -20.15 7.29 7.00
C ASN A 207 -20.84 6.10 7.69
N ALA A 208 -20.50 4.87 7.29
CA ALA A 208 -21.04 3.67 7.94
C ALA A 208 -20.63 3.58 9.42
N ALA A 209 -19.38 3.89 9.75
CA ALA A 209 -18.84 3.84 11.10
C ALA A 209 -19.51 4.85 12.04
N THR A 210 -19.70 6.09 11.58
CA THR A 210 -20.42 7.12 12.35
C THR A 210 -21.90 6.78 12.49
N TYR A 211 -22.51 6.17 11.47
CA TYR A 211 -23.91 5.71 11.52
C TYR A 211 -24.13 4.64 12.58
N VAL A 212 -23.24 3.65 12.66
CA VAL A 212 -23.28 2.63 13.73
C VAL A 212 -22.64 3.11 15.03
N GLY A 213 -22.30 4.40 15.12
CA GLY A 213 -21.71 5.10 16.25
C GLY A 213 -20.48 4.44 16.84
N ALA A 214 -19.47 4.25 16.00
CA ALA A 214 -18.09 4.08 16.43
C ALA A 214 -17.61 5.35 17.16
N TRP A 215 -17.70 6.50 16.51
CA TRP A 215 -17.45 7.84 17.07
C TRP A 215 -18.52 8.82 16.61
N ARG A 216 -18.50 10.05 17.11
CA ARG A 216 -19.44 11.11 16.72
C ARG A 216 -18.72 12.41 16.37
N TYR A 217 -19.13 13.02 15.27
CA TYR A 217 -18.73 14.39 14.94
C TYR A 217 -19.57 15.42 15.70
N PRO A 218 -19.08 16.68 15.89
CA PRO A 218 -19.83 17.73 16.56
C PRO A 218 -21.19 18.05 15.90
N ASP A 219 -21.25 17.99 14.58
CA ASP A 219 -22.49 18.18 13.81
C ASP A 219 -23.46 16.98 13.88
N GLN A 220 -23.05 15.87 14.52
CA GLN A 220 -23.84 14.66 14.70
C GLN A 220 -24.40 14.49 16.13
N GLU A 221 -24.32 15.53 16.97
CA GLU A 221 -24.82 15.49 18.35
C GLU A 221 -26.34 15.24 18.41
N HIS A 222 -27.10 15.91 17.53
CA HIS A 222 -28.56 15.88 17.48
C HIS A 222 -29.14 14.83 16.49
N GLY A 223 -28.29 14.06 15.83
CA GLY A 223 -28.72 13.07 14.84
C GLY A 223 -27.61 12.76 13.84
N TRP A 224 -27.71 11.63 13.14
CA TRP A 224 -26.72 11.30 12.13
C TRP A 224 -26.92 12.13 10.87
N VAL A 225 -25.85 12.76 10.40
CA VAL A 225 -25.76 13.42 9.09
C VAL A 225 -24.58 12.86 8.31
N PRO A 226 -24.64 12.82 6.97
CA PRO A 226 -23.53 12.37 6.14
C PRO A 226 -22.26 13.19 6.40
N VAL A 227 -21.14 12.49 6.49
CA VAL A 227 -19.84 13.10 6.73
C VAL A 227 -19.44 13.95 5.52
N SER A 228 -19.00 15.19 5.79
CA SER A 228 -18.56 16.17 4.77
C SER A 228 -17.66 15.57 3.69
N LEU A 229 -17.89 15.96 2.44
CA LEU A 229 -17.07 15.56 1.29
C LEU A 229 -15.62 16.06 1.39
N ALA A 230 -15.33 17.08 2.22
CA ALA A 230 -13.96 17.50 2.48
C ALA A 230 -13.11 16.39 3.13
N LYS A 231 -13.75 15.43 3.81
CA LYS A 231 -13.08 14.26 4.42
C LYS A 231 -12.62 13.25 3.38
N PHE A 232 -13.27 13.18 2.21
CA PHE A 232 -12.81 12.35 1.11
C PHE A 232 -11.39 12.74 0.64
N GLY A 233 -11.16 14.03 0.39
CA GLY A 233 -9.82 14.53 0.02
C GLY A 233 -8.79 14.26 1.13
N ALA A 234 -9.22 14.34 2.38
CA ALA A 234 -8.37 14.04 3.53
C ALA A 234 -7.94 12.57 3.57
N TRP A 235 -8.86 11.63 3.33
CA TRP A 235 -8.55 10.20 3.26
C TRP A 235 -7.64 9.83 2.09
N ALA A 236 -7.82 10.48 0.93
CA ALA A 236 -6.94 10.29 -0.22
C ALA A 236 -5.49 10.69 0.08
N LEU A 237 -5.26 11.65 0.99
CA LEU A 237 -3.93 11.99 1.50
C LEU A 237 -3.45 10.98 2.54
N LEU A 238 -4.27 10.70 3.57
CA LEU A 238 -3.89 9.84 4.69
C LEU A 238 -3.54 8.41 4.29
N ILE A 239 -4.20 7.85 3.26
CA ILE A 239 -3.86 6.51 2.78
C ILE A 239 -2.40 6.40 2.30
N SER A 240 -1.78 7.51 1.89
CA SER A 240 -0.36 7.53 1.53
C SER A 240 0.55 7.16 2.71
N VAL A 241 0.15 7.49 3.94
CA VAL A 241 0.86 7.14 5.18
C VAL A 241 0.86 5.63 5.36
N THR A 242 -0.31 5.01 5.40
CA THR A 242 -0.46 3.56 5.52
C THR A 242 0.24 2.82 4.38
N PHE A 243 0.12 3.33 3.16
CA PHE A 243 0.78 2.75 1.99
C PHE A 243 2.31 2.78 2.15
N VAL A 244 2.90 3.88 2.60
CA VAL A 244 4.35 3.97 2.84
C VAL A 244 4.78 2.97 3.90
N VAL A 245 4.07 2.88 5.03
CA VAL A 245 4.38 1.92 6.11
C VAL A 245 4.35 0.48 5.56
N ALA A 246 3.27 0.09 4.88
CA ALA A 246 3.14 -1.25 4.31
C ALA A 246 4.17 -1.55 3.20
N SER A 247 4.47 -0.57 2.34
CA SER A 247 5.41 -0.75 1.22
C SER A 247 6.87 -0.99 1.64
N ARG A 248 7.22 -0.70 2.90
CA ARG A 248 8.53 -1.05 3.48
C ARG A 248 8.59 -2.51 3.91
N ALA A 249 7.46 -3.07 4.36
CA ALA A 249 7.34 -4.47 4.71
C ALA A 249 7.09 -5.37 3.48
N ALA A 250 6.55 -4.82 2.39
CA ALA A 250 6.37 -5.55 1.14
C ALA A 250 7.73 -5.90 0.50
N ALA A 251 7.97 -7.19 0.21
CA ALA A 251 9.17 -7.63 -0.50
C ALA A 251 9.18 -7.06 -1.94
N PRO A 252 10.32 -6.58 -2.46
CA PRO A 252 10.42 -6.17 -3.86
C PRO A 252 10.06 -7.36 -4.76
N ARG A 253 8.93 -7.30 -5.46
CA ARG A 253 8.63 -8.23 -6.54
C ARG A 253 8.86 -7.53 -7.86
N PRO A 254 9.84 -7.99 -8.67
CA PRO A 254 9.98 -7.48 -10.02
C PRO A 254 8.69 -7.78 -10.80
N PRO A 255 8.20 -6.83 -11.61
CA PRO A 255 7.09 -7.11 -12.51
C PRO A 255 7.51 -8.20 -13.50
N GLY A 256 6.80 -9.33 -13.51
CA GLY A 256 6.81 -10.24 -14.66
C GLY A 256 7.29 -11.68 -14.49
N ARG A 257 7.52 -12.22 -13.29
CA ARG A 257 7.75 -13.68 -13.17
C ARG A 257 6.44 -14.40 -12.86
N ARG A 258 5.78 -14.94 -13.90
CA ARG A 258 4.88 -16.09 -13.72
C ARG A 258 5.64 -17.11 -12.86
N ALA A 259 5.10 -17.48 -11.71
CA ALA A 259 5.49 -18.76 -11.13
C ALA A 259 5.20 -19.81 -12.22
N PRO A 260 6.15 -20.69 -12.56
CA PRO A 260 5.88 -21.78 -13.49
C PRO A 260 4.64 -22.50 -12.98
N ILE A 261 3.64 -22.68 -13.84
CA ILE A 261 2.54 -23.59 -13.56
C ILE A 261 3.21 -24.93 -13.22
N PRO A 262 2.94 -25.54 -12.04
CA PRO A 262 3.45 -26.87 -11.75
C PRO A 262 3.01 -27.76 -12.92
N ALA A 263 3.98 -28.37 -13.62
CA ALA A 263 3.65 -29.32 -14.66
C ALA A 263 2.69 -30.35 -14.06
N PRO A 264 1.59 -30.71 -14.75
CA PRO A 264 0.67 -31.70 -14.23
C PRO A 264 1.45 -32.96 -13.82
N ALA A 265 1.30 -33.35 -12.55
CA ALA A 265 1.86 -34.58 -12.02
C ALA A 265 1.22 -35.74 -12.79
N GLY A 266 1.89 -36.19 -13.86
CA GLY A 266 1.32 -37.15 -14.81
C GLY A 266 2.05 -37.24 -16.15
N GLY A 267 3.02 -36.36 -16.43
CA GLY A 267 3.91 -36.57 -17.57
C GLY A 267 4.86 -37.74 -17.32
N VAL A 268 4.71 -38.82 -18.08
CA VAL A 268 5.68 -39.93 -18.18
C VAL A 268 7.09 -39.34 -18.34
N PRO A 269 8.11 -39.78 -17.57
CA PRO A 269 9.47 -39.32 -17.76
C PRO A 269 9.91 -39.64 -19.20
N VAL A 270 10.07 -38.61 -20.03
CA VAL A 270 10.72 -38.77 -21.33
C VAL A 270 12.21 -39.06 -21.02
N PRO A 271 12.73 -40.25 -21.38
CA PRO A 271 14.13 -40.55 -21.10
C PRO A 271 15.03 -39.55 -21.82
N PRO A 272 16.16 -39.14 -21.22
CA PRO A 272 17.08 -38.22 -21.86
C PRO A 272 17.54 -38.85 -23.18
N ARG A 273 17.27 -38.16 -24.30
CA ARG A 273 17.81 -38.53 -25.62
C ARG A 273 19.32 -38.71 -25.46
N SER A 274 19.81 -39.92 -25.68
CA SER A 274 21.22 -40.22 -25.78
C SER A 274 21.82 -39.25 -26.80
N ARG A 275 22.66 -38.33 -26.35
CA ARG A 275 23.48 -37.51 -27.25
C ARG A 275 24.37 -38.50 -27.99
N SER A 276 24.05 -38.78 -29.25
CA SER A 276 25.01 -39.44 -30.12
C SER A 276 26.27 -38.59 -30.09
N ARG A 277 27.42 -39.24 -29.87
CA ARG A 277 28.74 -38.61 -29.93
C ARG A 277 28.91 -38.00 -31.31
N ALA A 278 28.58 -36.72 -31.47
CA ALA A 278 29.08 -35.94 -32.57
C ALA A 278 30.61 -35.87 -32.40
N ARG A 279 31.33 -36.48 -33.34
CA ARG A 279 32.80 -36.43 -33.41
C ARG A 279 33.25 -34.97 -33.34
N ARG A 280 34.09 -34.66 -32.36
CA ARG A 280 34.84 -33.39 -32.30
C ARG A 280 35.73 -33.31 -33.55
N PRO A 281 35.78 -32.17 -34.27
CA PRO A 281 36.84 -31.97 -35.26
C PRO A 281 38.20 -31.80 -34.55
N PRO A 282 39.32 -32.14 -35.21
CA PRO A 282 40.65 -32.07 -34.60
C PRO A 282 41.06 -30.62 -34.32
N ARG A 283 41.80 -30.41 -33.21
CA ARG A 283 42.48 -29.14 -32.92
C ARG A 283 43.60 -28.92 -33.95
N PRO A 284 43.79 -27.70 -34.49
CA PRO A 284 44.99 -27.37 -35.24
C PRO A 284 46.21 -27.36 -34.31
N ALA A 285 47.32 -27.90 -34.80
CA ALA A 285 48.59 -28.01 -34.10
C ALA A 285 49.17 -26.62 -33.74
N ALA A 286 49.83 -26.55 -32.58
CA ALA A 286 50.57 -25.38 -32.13
C ALA A 286 51.74 -25.10 -33.08
N ARG A 287 51.85 -23.86 -33.56
CA ARG A 287 53.02 -23.36 -34.30
C ARG A 287 54.08 -22.85 -33.31
N PRO A 288 55.38 -23.07 -33.58
CA PRO A 288 56.45 -22.79 -32.63
C PRO A 288 56.73 -21.28 -32.51
N ALA A 289 57.18 -20.88 -31.32
CA ALA A 289 57.65 -19.54 -31.01
C ALA A 289 58.95 -19.22 -31.79
N GLY A 290 59.02 -18.04 -32.40
CA GLY A 290 60.26 -17.58 -33.01
C GLY A 290 60.20 -16.26 -33.77
N ARG A 291 60.83 -15.25 -33.15
CA ARG A 291 61.49 -14.06 -33.73
C ARG A 291 60.65 -12.82 -34.07
N SER A 292 61.01 -11.78 -33.33
CA SER A 292 60.75 -10.35 -33.46
C SER A 292 61.49 -9.71 -34.64
N ALA A 293 60.82 -8.82 -35.39
CA ALA A 293 61.36 -7.69 -36.17
C ALA A 293 60.18 -6.76 -36.63
N PRO A 294 60.40 -5.56 -37.19
CA PRO A 294 60.21 -4.27 -36.53
C PRO A 294 58.88 -3.56 -36.85
N ARG A 295 58.48 -2.63 -35.97
CA ARG A 295 57.30 -1.76 -36.09
C ARG A 295 57.47 -0.73 -37.21
N THR A 296 56.51 -0.67 -38.13
CA THR A 296 56.28 0.47 -39.03
C THR A 296 55.38 1.52 -38.36
N PRO A 297 55.56 2.83 -38.62
CA PRO A 297 54.77 3.89 -37.99
C PRO A 297 53.40 4.04 -38.68
N GLY A 298 52.33 4.10 -37.88
CA GLY A 298 50.99 4.47 -38.34
C GLY A 298 50.81 6.00 -38.41
N PRO A 299 49.87 6.49 -39.25
CA PRO A 299 49.74 7.91 -39.56
C PRO A 299 49.16 8.73 -38.40
N THR A 300 49.79 9.88 -38.19
CA THR A 300 49.46 10.94 -37.24
C THR A 300 48.05 11.49 -37.50
N ARG A 301 47.18 11.46 -36.48
CA ARG A 301 45.92 12.23 -36.49
C ARG A 301 46.25 13.67 -36.09
N CYS A 302 45.89 14.63 -36.96
CA CYS A 302 45.92 16.05 -36.64
C CYS A 302 44.84 16.40 -35.63
N ASP A 303 45.22 17.13 -34.58
CA ASP A 303 44.31 17.74 -33.61
C ASP A 303 43.56 18.92 -34.24
N PRO A 304 42.29 19.18 -33.84
CA PRO A 304 41.55 20.36 -34.26
C PRO A 304 42.09 21.63 -33.57
N PRO A 305 41.99 22.81 -34.23
CA PRO A 305 42.49 24.06 -33.68
C PRO A 305 41.67 24.56 -32.47
N PRO A 306 42.30 25.31 -31.54
CA PRO A 306 41.66 25.77 -30.31
C PRO A 306 40.63 26.89 -30.55
N ALA A 307 39.58 26.90 -29.73
CA ALA A 307 38.53 27.92 -29.72
C ALA A 307 39.04 29.28 -29.18
N PRO A 308 38.57 30.42 -29.72
CA PRO A 308 38.95 31.74 -29.22
C PRO A 308 38.24 32.09 -27.90
N SER A 309 39.02 32.62 -26.95
CA SER A 309 38.59 33.14 -25.64
C SER A 309 37.95 34.55 -25.74
N PRO A 310 37.16 34.98 -24.73
CA PRO A 310 36.13 36.00 -24.88
C PRO A 310 36.68 37.44 -24.82
N ARG A 311 36.14 38.33 -25.67
CA ARG A 311 36.31 39.79 -25.54
C ARG A 311 35.40 40.31 -24.42
N ARG A 312 36.01 41.03 -23.48
CA ARG A 312 35.39 42.07 -22.65
C ARG A 312 35.60 43.41 -23.36
N GLU A 313 34.53 44.16 -23.56
CA GLU A 313 34.47 45.62 -23.80
C GLU A 313 33.08 46.01 -23.24
N SER A 314 33.06 46.58 -22.04
CA SER A 314 32.86 48.02 -21.73
C SER A 314 31.39 48.40 -21.69
#